data_AF-A0A9P8VT86-F1
#
_entry.id   AF-A0A9P8VT86-F1
#
_cell.length_a   1.000
_cell.length_b   1.000
_cell.length_c   1.000
_cell.angle_alpha   90.00
_cell.angle_beta   90.00
_cell.angle_gamma   90.00
#
_symmetry.space_group_name_H-M   'P 1'
#
loop_
_entity.id
_entity.type
_entity.pdbx_description
1 polymer ?
#
loop_
_entity_poly.entity_id
_entity_poly.type
_entity_poly.pdbx_seq_one_letter_code
_entity_poly.pdbx_strand_id
1 'polypeptide(L)'
;MASCAEAGGERARLVLHWLESLSIPMGRAGRRGDCSTCEAFLPCREVALGITADMATCSGEKEHWMKELRSKTGPDGHCERRPIIRKVIAALCVSGDQFLGKLVAKMVVDGDGVDLDAEQSVRAWFERQIPFSDYILPNLLFVFKMLVLAFYFHHNQQRGLEPLHGFPRQPAQQGPAAIESSDSGSDCPPWDNAEEVSLWEASIDWWVDKCGFCAGRGLRGSYIKHTLRQCERGGKKVVRGELGEAVYLEGIVPSQGCRSCRLPYDFCYSWFRDEDGDWKTQTNMRPQCQYSNRLLIDTVLGLYCCGNSKFRDVILDDMVDEFDVEAVACYLASPVTVVGVEGSQMIRTLGVLTRMVWDSI
;
A
#
# COMPACT_ATOMS: atom_id res chain seq x y z
N MET A 1 36.34 19.02 -20.47
CA MET A 1 35.77 19.37 -19.16
C MET A 1 34.43 18.69 -19.07
N ALA A 2 34.35 17.54 -18.38
CA ALA A 2 33.07 16.89 -18.12
C ALA A 2 32.22 17.83 -17.23
N SER A 3 30.93 17.94 -17.53
CA SER A 3 30.01 18.77 -16.76
C SER A 3 29.97 18.29 -15.30
N CYS A 4 29.87 19.20 -14.31
CA CYS A 4 29.73 18.82 -12.90
C CYS A 4 28.59 17.82 -12.65
N ALA A 5 27.55 17.81 -13.51
CA ALA A 5 26.46 16.85 -13.48
C ALA A 5 26.89 15.43 -13.91
N GLU A 6 27.76 15.32 -14.93
CA GLU A 6 28.31 14.03 -15.40
C GLU A 6 29.24 13.41 -14.34
N ALA A 7 30.07 14.23 -13.69
CA ALA A 7 30.95 13.78 -12.61
C ALA A 7 30.17 13.35 -11.36
N GLY A 8 29.08 14.04 -11.02
CA GLY A 8 28.17 13.64 -9.94
C GLY A 8 27.46 12.31 -10.24
N GLY A 9 27.00 12.12 -11.47
CA GLY A 9 26.38 10.87 -11.93
C GLY A 9 27.33 9.67 -11.92
N GLU A 10 28.59 9.87 -12.31
CA GLU A 10 29.60 8.81 -12.24
C GLU A 10 29.92 8.39 -10.80
N ARG A 11 30.09 9.35 -9.88
CA ARG A 11 30.30 9.05 -8.46
C ARG A 11 29.10 8.34 -7.83
N ALA A 12 27.87 8.77 -8.15
CA ALA A 12 26.67 8.08 -7.69
C ALA A 12 26.66 6.61 -8.14
N ARG A 13 27.05 6.34 -9.40
CA ARG A 13 27.13 4.97 -9.92
C ARG A 13 28.18 4.12 -9.20
N LEU A 14 29.35 4.69 -8.87
CA LEU A 14 30.37 3.97 -8.11
C LEU A 14 29.89 3.61 -6.70
N VAL A 15 29.27 4.56 -5.99
CA VAL A 15 28.69 4.30 -4.65
C VAL A 15 27.57 3.26 -4.75
N LEU A 16 26.69 3.38 -5.74
CA LEU A 16 25.62 2.41 -5.96
C LEU A 16 26.17 1.01 -6.21
N HIS A 17 27.17 0.86 -7.07
CA HIS A 17 27.80 -0.43 -7.36
C HIS A 17 28.43 -1.05 -6.11
N TRP A 18 29.09 -0.23 -5.28
CA TRP A 18 29.63 -0.69 -4.00
C TRP A 18 28.52 -1.16 -3.05
N LEU A 19 27.44 -0.39 -2.91
CA LEU A 19 26.26 -0.77 -2.11
C LEU A 19 25.57 -2.04 -2.64
N GLU A 20 25.61 -2.27 -3.95
CA GLU A 20 25.08 -3.48 -4.58
C GLU A 20 25.92 -4.73 -4.29
N SER A 21 27.20 -4.55 -3.98
CA SER A 21 28.12 -5.64 -3.61
C SER A 21 28.03 -6.08 -2.14
N LEU A 22 27.23 -5.40 -1.31
CA LEU A 22 27.08 -5.73 0.11
C LEU A 22 26.24 -6.99 0.32
N SER A 23 26.68 -7.84 1.26
CA SER A 23 26.04 -9.11 1.62
C SER A 23 24.90 -8.93 2.63
N ILE A 24 23.91 -8.11 2.29
CA ILE A 24 22.75 -7.87 3.17
C ILE A 24 21.71 -8.99 2.98
N PRO A 25 21.39 -9.77 4.05
CA PRO A 25 20.44 -10.88 3.95
C PRO A 25 19.09 -10.45 3.38
N MET A 26 18.54 -11.22 2.43
CA MET A 26 17.18 -11.02 1.88
C MET A 26 16.11 -11.07 2.97
N GLY A 27 16.23 -12.09 3.81
CA GLY A 27 15.32 -12.39 4.90
C GLY A 27 15.82 -11.97 6.27
N ARG A 28 14.92 -11.68 7.21
CA ARG A 28 15.21 -11.69 8.63
C ARG A 28 15.63 -13.11 9.01
N ALA A 29 16.71 -13.23 9.79
CA ALA A 29 17.35 -14.51 10.09
C ALA A 29 17.66 -15.39 8.85
N GLY A 30 17.82 -14.77 7.67
CA GLY A 30 18.08 -15.48 6.42
C GLY A 30 16.86 -16.19 5.80
N ARG A 31 15.65 -16.03 6.35
CA ARG A 31 14.43 -16.69 5.85
C ARG A 31 13.80 -15.91 4.69
N ARG A 32 13.70 -16.53 3.50
CA ARG A 32 12.90 -15.98 2.37
C ARG A 32 11.45 -15.80 2.79
N GLY A 33 10.79 -14.77 2.24
CA GLY A 33 9.43 -14.44 2.63
C GLY A 33 9.30 -13.55 3.87
N ASP A 34 10.42 -13.14 4.47
CA ASP A 34 10.45 -12.22 5.62
C ASP A 34 11.48 -11.10 5.38
N CYS A 35 11.15 -10.13 4.54
CA CYS A 35 12.08 -9.09 4.09
C CYS A 35 12.79 -8.36 5.25
N SER A 36 14.13 -8.36 5.26
CA SER A 36 14.89 -7.68 6.33
C SER A 36 14.84 -6.15 6.26
N THR A 37 14.42 -5.58 5.14
CA THR A 37 14.41 -4.12 4.92
C THR A 37 13.04 -3.49 5.12
N CYS A 38 11.96 -4.26 4.95
CA CYS A 38 10.60 -3.74 5.07
C CYS A 38 10.07 -3.93 6.50
N GLU A 39 9.35 -2.92 6.98
CA GLU A 39 8.62 -3.01 8.24
C GLU A 39 7.38 -3.91 8.07
N ALA A 40 7.04 -4.65 9.13
CA ALA A 40 5.94 -5.63 9.12
C ALA A 40 4.57 -5.03 8.74
N PHE A 41 4.40 -3.73 8.93
CA PHE A 41 3.14 -3.03 8.68
C PHE A 41 2.95 -2.68 7.19
N LEU A 42 4.03 -2.60 6.40
CA LEU A 42 4.01 -2.31 4.96
C LEU A 42 4.74 -3.45 4.21
N PRO A 43 4.14 -4.65 4.13
CA PRO A 43 4.77 -5.80 3.48
C PRO A 43 5.10 -5.47 2.02
N CYS A 44 6.31 -5.81 1.58
CA CYS A 44 6.63 -5.82 0.15
C CYS A 44 6.23 -7.17 -0.45
N ARG A 45 6.36 -7.30 -1.78
CA ARG A 45 6.00 -8.53 -2.50
C ARG A 45 6.72 -9.78 -1.97
N GLU A 46 7.98 -9.65 -1.50
CA GLU A 46 8.69 -10.75 -0.82
C GLU A 46 7.92 -11.25 0.42
N VAL A 47 7.47 -10.33 1.28
CA VAL A 47 6.72 -10.68 2.50
C VAL A 47 5.35 -11.25 2.17
N ALA A 48 4.66 -10.66 1.18
CA ALA A 48 3.36 -11.15 0.74
C ALA A 48 3.47 -12.60 0.22
N LEU A 49 4.45 -12.90 -0.63
CA LEU A 49 4.70 -14.26 -1.14
C LEU A 49 5.05 -15.24 -0.01
N GLY A 50 5.87 -14.83 0.96
CA GLY A 50 6.19 -15.63 2.14
C GLY A 50 4.95 -16.02 2.95
N ILE A 51 4.11 -15.04 3.26
CA ILE A 51 2.85 -15.24 3.97
C ILE A 51 1.91 -16.15 3.16
N THR A 52 1.79 -15.94 1.85
CA THR A 52 0.93 -16.77 0.99
C THR A 52 1.40 -18.22 0.97
N ALA A 53 2.72 -18.46 0.86
CA ALA A 53 3.28 -19.80 0.89
C ALA A 53 3.10 -20.50 2.25
N ASP A 54 3.25 -19.77 3.36
CA ASP A 54 3.05 -20.31 4.71
C ASP A 54 1.58 -20.67 4.97
N MET A 55 0.65 -19.95 4.36
CA MET A 55 -0.80 -20.11 4.55
C MET A 55 -1.46 -21.08 3.55
N ALA A 56 -0.74 -21.54 2.53
CA ALA A 56 -1.25 -22.50 1.56
C ALA A 56 -1.70 -23.80 2.26
N THR A 57 -2.92 -24.23 1.99
CA THR A 57 -3.55 -25.35 2.71
C THR A 57 -3.24 -26.71 2.08
N CYS A 58 -2.93 -26.72 0.80
CA CYS A 58 -2.54 -27.93 0.07
C CYS A 58 -1.08 -27.87 -0.40
N SER A 59 -0.49 -29.03 -0.63
CA SER A 59 0.91 -29.16 -1.05
C SER A 59 1.20 -28.48 -2.39
N GLY A 60 0.26 -28.59 -3.34
CA GLY A 60 0.40 -28.00 -4.68
C GLY A 60 0.46 -26.47 -4.66
N GLU A 61 -0.45 -25.82 -3.94
CA GLU A 61 -0.42 -24.36 -3.74
C GLU A 61 0.85 -23.92 -3.01
N LYS A 62 1.24 -24.65 -1.95
CA LYS A 62 2.46 -24.33 -1.20
C LYS A 62 3.69 -24.40 -2.10
N GLU A 63 3.79 -25.43 -2.93
CA GLU A 63 4.89 -25.58 -3.88
C GLU A 63 4.87 -24.49 -4.95
N HIS A 64 3.70 -24.14 -5.48
CA HIS A 64 3.53 -23.03 -6.42
C HIS A 64 4.06 -21.71 -5.84
N TRP A 65 3.60 -21.31 -4.66
CA TRP A 65 4.00 -20.06 -4.03
C TRP A 65 5.46 -20.06 -3.58
N MET A 66 5.97 -21.20 -3.10
CA MET A 66 7.39 -21.35 -2.81
C MET A 66 8.27 -21.26 -4.06
N LYS A 67 7.79 -21.75 -5.20
CA LYS A 67 8.46 -21.61 -6.50
C LYS A 67 8.49 -20.15 -6.94
N GLU A 68 7.35 -19.44 -6.81
CA GLU A 68 7.27 -18.02 -7.13
C GLU A 68 8.22 -17.20 -6.23
N LEU A 69 8.22 -17.43 -4.91
CA LEU A 69 9.12 -16.78 -3.96
C LEU A 69 10.62 -17.01 -4.26
N ARG A 70 10.95 -18.13 -4.90
CA ARG A 70 12.32 -18.50 -5.30
C ARG A 70 12.67 -18.05 -6.73
N SER A 71 11.70 -17.53 -7.50
CA SER A 71 11.91 -17.15 -8.90
C SER A 71 12.92 -16.01 -9.07
N LYS A 72 13.03 -15.11 -8.08
CA LYS A 72 14.03 -14.04 -8.04
C LYS A 72 15.25 -14.46 -7.21
N THR A 73 16.38 -14.67 -7.90
CA THR A 73 17.65 -15.11 -7.31
C THR A 73 18.58 -13.96 -6.91
N GLY A 74 18.33 -12.74 -7.39
CA GLY A 74 19.12 -11.57 -7.06
C GLY A 74 19.03 -11.14 -5.58
N PRO A 75 19.95 -10.28 -5.11
CA PRO A 75 20.05 -9.87 -3.69
C PRO A 75 18.83 -9.10 -3.17
N ASP A 76 17.97 -8.64 -4.08
CA ASP A 76 16.74 -7.91 -3.75
C ASP A 76 15.52 -8.84 -3.58
N GLY A 77 15.58 -10.08 -4.06
CA GLY A 77 14.41 -10.96 -4.14
C GLY A 77 13.24 -10.27 -4.85
N HIS A 78 12.06 -10.31 -4.24
CA HIS A 78 10.87 -9.59 -4.71
C HIS A 78 10.70 -8.20 -4.05
N CYS A 79 11.71 -7.68 -3.35
CA CYS A 79 11.60 -6.40 -2.65
C CYS A 79 12.05 -5.22 -3.52
N GLU A 80 11.08 -4.48 -4.05
CA GLU A 80 11.33 -3.28 -4.87
C GLU A 80 11.94 -2.10 -4.11
N ARG A 81 11.83 -2.09 -2.77
CA ARG A 81 12.35 -0.99 -1.94
C ARG A 81 13.86 -1.03 -1.76
N ARG A 82 14.48 -2.21 -1.79
CA ARG A 82 15.93 -2.37 -1.63
C ARG A 82 16.76 -1.65 -2.69
N PRO A 83 16.48 -1.81 -4.00
CA PRO A 83 17.22 -1.06 -5.01
C PRO A 83 16.98 0.44 -4.89
N ILE A 84 15.77 0.88 -4.51
CA ILE A 84 15.47 2.31 -4.29
C ILE A 84 16.30 2.86 -3.13
N ILE A 85 16.37 2.14 -2.01
CA ILE A 85 17.16 2.56 -0.84
C ILE A 85 18.63 2.77 -1.22
N ARG A 86 19.24 1.81 -1.93
CA ARG A 86 20.64 1.93 -2.37
C ARG A 86 20.85 3.12 -3.31
N LYS A 87 19.93 3.33 -4.27
CA LYS A 87 19.96 4.48 -5.20
C LYS A 87 19.86 5.82 -4.46
N VAL A 88 18.97 5.93 -3.48
CA VAL A 88 18.80 7.17 -2.69
C VAL A 88 20.04 7.44 -1.84
N ILE A 89 20.60 6.44 -1.17
CA ILE A 89 21.85 6.59 -0.42
C ILE A 89 22.96 7.09 -1.35
N ALA A 90 23.14 6.43 -2.50
CA ALA A 90 24.17 6.81 -3.46
C ALA A 90 24.00 8.25 -3.96
N ALA A 91 22.78 8.65 -4.31
CA ALA A 91 22.48 10.00 -4.76
C ALA A 91 22.72 11.06 -3.68
N LEU A 92 22.26 10.81 -2.44
CA LEU A 92 22.42 11.75 -1.33
C LEU A 92 23.88 11.91 -0.89
N CYS A 93 24.66 10.83 -0.87
CA CYS A 93 26.07 10.87 -0.50
C CYS A 93 26.91 11.73 -1.44
N VAL A 94 26.55 11.81 -2.72
CA VAL A 94 27.29 12.59 -3.72
C VAL A 94 26.70 13.97 -4.04
N SER A 95 25.55 14.30 -3.43
CA SER A 95 24.87 15.57 -3.66
C SER A 95 25.66 16.75 -3.10
N GLY A 96 25.63 17.88 -3.80
CA GLY A 96 26.32 19.11 -3.41
C GLY A 96 27.83 18.91 -3.29
N ASP A 97 28.38 19.34 -2.15
CA ASP A 97 29.79 19.20 -1.77
C ASP A 97 30.10 17.85 -1.06
N GLN A 98 29.21 16.87 -1.21
CA GLN A 98 29.23 15.58 -0.51
C GLN A 98 29.08 15.73 1.02
N PHE A 99 28.45 16.82 1.50
CA PHE A 99 28.22 17.05 2.93
C PHE A 99 27.56 15.84 3.62
N LEU A 100 26.52 15.27 3.01
CA LEU A 100 25.82 14.11 3.56
C LEU A 100 26.68 12.83 3.53
N GLY A 101 27.49 12.64 2.49
CA GLY A 101 28.46 11.53 2.45
C GLY A 101 29.52 11.66 3.55
N LYS A 102 30.04 12.87 3.77
CA LYS A 102 30.98 13.18 4.87
C LYS A 102 30.33 13.01 6.24
N LEU A 103 29.04 13.31 6.38
CA LEU A 103 28.28 13.07 7.61
C LEU A 103 28.23 11.58 7.92
N VAL A 104 27.95 10.72 6.93
CA VAL A 104 27.96 9.26 7.10
C VAL A 104 29.37 8.78 7.47
N ALA A 105 30.40 9.22 6.74
CA ALA A 105 31.79 8.87 7.04
C ALA A 105 32.18 9.26 8.48
N LYS A 106 31.78 10.45 8.92
CA LYS A 106 32.01 10.91 10.29
C LYS A 106 31.24 10.09 11.33
N MET A 107 30.00 9.69 11.05
CA MET A 107 29.25 8.79 11.93
C MET A 107 29.94 7.43 12.09
N VAL A 108 30.48 6.89 11.01
CA VAL A 108 31.19 5.60 10.98
C VAL A 108 32.48 5.68 11.80
N VAL A 109 33.25 6.76 11.65
CA VAL A 109 34.51 6.98 12.39
C VAL A 109 34.27 7.36 13.84
N ASP A 110 33.54 8.44 14.09
CA ASP A 110 33.39 9.01 15.44
C ASP A 110 32.41 8.20 16.30
N GLY A 111 31.39 7.60 15.68
CA GLY A 111 30.34 6.88 16.38
C GLY A 111 30.70 5.43 16.69
N ASP A 112 31.32 4.72 15.75
CA ASP A 112 31.61 3.28 15.86
C ASP A 112 33.11 2.96 15.78
N GLY A 113 34.00 3.94 15.64
CA GLY A 113 35.45 3.74 15.63
C GLY A 113 35.98 2.98 14.40
N VAL A 114 35.23 2.99 13.30
CA VAL A 114 35.56 2.21 12.10
C VAL A 114 36.60 2.94 11.26
N ASP A 115 37.67 2.23 10.92
CA ASP A 115 38.68 2.68 9.96
C ASP A 115 38.11 2.67 8.54
N LEU A 116 38.04 3.84 7.90
CA LEU A 116 37.55 4.01 6.55
C LEU A 116 38.53 3.53 5.48
N ASP A 117 39.83 3.45 5.80
CA ASP A 117 40.86 2.95 4.87
C ASP A 117 40.82 1.41 4.78
N ALA A 118 40.20 0.75 5.77
CA ALA A 118 39.96 -0.68 5.78
C ALA A 118 38.60 -1.02 5.17
N GLU A 119 38.53 -1.25 3.85
CA GLU A 119 37.28 -1.53 3.12
C GLU A 119 36.43 -2.63 3.78
N GLN A 120 37.05 -3.70 4.26
CA GLN A 120 36.34 -4.81 4.91
C GLN A 120 35.63 -4.39 6.21
N SER A 121 36.22 -3.47 6.97
CA SER A 121 35.62 -2.91 8.19
C SER A 121 34.40 -2.06 7.87
N VAL A 122 34.49 -1.24 6.82
CA VAL A 122 33.37 -0.43 6.33
C VAL A 122 32.24 -1.32 5.81
N ARG A 123 32.56 -2.37 5.04
CA ARG A 123 31.59 -3.37 4.57
C ARG A 123 30.85 -4.03 5.74
N ALA A 124 31.60 -4.55 6.71
CA ALA A 124 31.03 -5.20 7.89
C ALA A 124 30.12 -4.25 8.69
N TRP A 125 30.47 -2.96 8.77
CA TRP A 125 29.63 -1.96 9.40
C TRP A 125 28.30 -1.75 8.67
N PHE A 126 28.31 -1.64 7.34
CA PHE A 126 27.08 -1.51 6.54
C PHE A 126 26.21 -2.78 6.55
N GLU A 127 26.84 -3.95 6.58
CA GLU A 127 26.16 -5.26 6.62
C GLU A 127 25.65 -5.64 8.02
N ARG A 128 26.10 -4.93 9.07
CA ARG A 128 25.69 -5.13 10.46
C ARG A 128 24.17 -5.12 10.59
N GLN A 129 23.66 -6.05 11.38
CA GLN A 129 22.26 -6.07 11.81
C GLN A 129 22.13 -5.34 13.14
N ILE A 130 21.24 -4.35 13.20
CA ILE A 130 20.99 -3.53 14.38
C ILE A 130 19.70 -4.00 15.06
N PRO A 131 19.76 -4.39 16.34
CA PRO A 131 18.57 -4.58 17.17
C PRO A 131 17.88 -3.24 17.40
N PHE A 132 16.59 -3.14 17.07
CA PHE A 132 15.76 -1.97 17.31
C PHE A 132 14.36 -2.41 17.78
N SER A 133 14.10 -2.24 19.08
CA SER A 133 12.91 -2.80 19.75
C SER A 133 12.82 -4.32 19.51
N ASP A 134 11.70 -4.81 19.00
CA ASP A 134 11.46 -6.24 18.71
C ASP A 134 11.93 -6.64 17.29
N TYR A 135 12.66 -5.75 16.60
CA TYR A 135 13.06 -5.93 15.22
C TYR A 135 14.58 -5.92 15.05
N ILE A 136 15.04 -6.66 14.05
CA ILE A 136 16.42 -6.62 13.57
C ILE A 136 16.39 -5.93 12.20
N LEU A 137 17.14 -4.84 12.05
CA LEU A 137 17.18 -4.03 10.84
C LEU A 137 18.62 -3.99 10.29
N PRO A 138 18.83 -4.05 8.97
CA PRO A 138 20.16 -3.85 8.40
C PRO A 138 20.60 -2.40 8.63
N ASN A 139 21.87 -2.19 8.98
CA ASN A 139 22.42 -0.85 9.21
C ASN A 139 22.28 0.06 7.98
N LEU A 140 22.29 -0.52 6.78
CA LEU A 140 21.93 0.20 5.56
C LEU A 140 20.59 0.96 5.64
N LEU A 141 19.56 0.37 6.28
CA LEU A 141 18.27 1.03 6.45
C LEU A 141 18.35 2.21 7.43
N PHE A 142 19.20 2.10 8.46
CA PHE A 142 19.48 3.21 9.37
C PHE A 142 20.17 4.36 8.64
N VAL A 143 21.20 4.07 7.84
CA VAL A 143 21.89 5.06 6.99
C VAL A 143 20.92 5.75 6.05
N PHE A 144 20.03 4.99 5.39
CA PHE A 144 18.97 5.56 4.54
C PHE A 144 18.07 6.54 5.31
N LYS A 145 17.51 6.13 6.45
CA LYS A 145 16.62 6.98 7.25
C LYS A 145 17.32 8.26 7.71
N MET A 146 18.57 8.14 8.17
CA MET A 146 19.38 9.28 8.59
C MET A 146 19.70 10.25 7.45
N LEU A 147 20.10 9.72 6.29
CA LEU A 147 20.40 10.55 5.11
C LEU A 147 19.18 11.31 4.61
N VAL A 148 18.02 10.67 4.56
CA VAL A 148 16.77 11.34 4.14
C VAL A 148 16.44 12.46 5.13
N LEU A 149 16.47 12.20 6.43
CA LEU A 149 16.22 13.25 7.44
C LEU A 149 17.24 14.39 7.33
N ALA A 150 18.53 14.08 7.27
CA ALA A 150 19.60 15.07 7.15
C ALA A 150 19.45 15.92 5.87
N PHE A 151 19.02 15.31 4.76
CA PHE A 151 18.72 16.04 3.52
C PHE A 151 17.61 17.07 3.74
N TYR A 152 16.47 16.69 4.33
CA TYR A 152 15.39 17.64 4.60
C TYR A 152 15.84 18.76 5.52
N PHE A 153 16.49 18.44 6.64
CA PHE A 153 17.01 19.43 7.58
C PHE A 153 17.95 20.42 6.88
N HIS A 154 18.96 19.92 6.17
CA HIS A 154 19.97 20.75 5.54
C HIS A 154 19.39 21.60 4.40
N HIS A 155 18.60 20.97 3.52
CA HIS A 155 18.02 21.65 2.37
C HIS A 155 16.99 22.71 2.77
N ASN A 156 16.17 22.44 3.78
CA ASN A 156 15.18 23.40 4.28
C ASN A 156 15.83 24.54 5.06
N GLN A 157 16.88 24.25 5.85
CA GLN A 157 17.65 25.29 6.54
C GLN A 157 18.27 26.28 5.56
N GLN A 158 18.83 25.81 4.45
CA GLN A 158 19.36 26.69 3.38
C GLN A 158 18.30 27.58 2.74
N ARG A 159 17.02 27.18 2.82
CA ARG A 159 15.87 27.89 2.25
C ARG A 159 15.10 28.72 3.29
N GLY A 160 15.53 28.74 4.55
CA GLY A 160 14.82 29.41 5.64
C GLY A 160 13.48 28.77 6.00
N LEU A 161 13.29 27.49 5.65
CA LEU A 161 12.07 26.72 5.93
C LEU A 161 12.22 25.91 7.23
N GLU A 162 11.09 25.47 7.79
CA GLU A 162 11.12 24.53 8.92
C GLU A 162 11.88 23.24 8.55
N PRO A 163 12.62 22.62 9.48
CA PRO A 163 13.56 21.54 9.14
C PRO A 163 12.93 20.34 8.43
N LEU A 164 11.69 19.99 8.76
CA LEU A 164 10.93 18.89 8.15
C LEU A 164 9.82 19.40 7.22
N HIS A 165 9.92 20.62 6.71
CA HIS A 165 8.99 21.14 5.71
C HIS A 165 8.97 20.22 4.48
N GLY A 166 7.78 19.79 4.07
CA GLY A 166 7.58 18.82 2.98
C GLY A 166 7.94 17.37 3.31
N PHE A 167 8.41 17.05 4.53
CA PHE A 167 8.67 15.67 4.92
C PHE A 167 7.34 14.91 5.04
N PRO A 168 7.21 13.73 4.41
CA PRO A 168 5.97 12.98 4.43
C PRO A 168 5.62 12.54 5.87
N ARG A 169 4.61 13.17 6.47
CA ARG A 169 4.10 12.85 7.82
C ARG A 169 3.28 11.55 7.85
N GLN A 170 2.97 11.01 6.68
CA GLN A 170 2.35 9.72 6.45
C GLN A 170 3.18 8.97 5.40
N PRO A 171 3.30 7.63 5.43
CA PRO A 171 4.00 6.91 4.40
C PRO A 171 3.45 7.32 3.05
N ALA A 172 4.33 7.74 2.13
CA ALA A 172 3.92 8.12 0.78
C ALA A 172 3.04 6.99 0.23
N GLN A 173 1.81 7.34 -0.16
CA GLN A 173 1.10 6.56 -1.16
C GLN A 173 2.09 6.47 -2.33
N GLN A 174 2.56 5.26 -2.65
CA GLN A 174 3.57 5.10 -3.69
C GLN A 174 3.02 5.74 -4.96
N GLY A 175 3.62 6.85 -5.38
CA GLY A 175 3.42 7.40 -6.70
C GLY A 175 3.86 6.37 -7.74
N PRO A 176 3.31 6.44 -8.96
CA PRO A 176 3.37 5.35 -9.92
C PRO A 176 4.83 5.01 -10.25
N ALA A 177 5.22 3.77 -10.00
CA ALA A 177 6.34 3.19 -10.71
C ALA A 177 5.85 2.91 -12.12
N ALA A 178 6.40 3.63 -13.11
CA ALA A 178 6.19 3.32 -14.51
C ALA A 178 6.53 1.85 -14.76
N ILE A 179 5.51 1.04 -15.01
CA ILE A 179 5.66 -0.30 -15.53
C ILE A 179 4.81 -0.36 -16.80
N GLU A 180 5.54 -0.59 -17.88
CA GLU A 180 5.05 -0.83 -19.22
C GLU A 180 3.84 -1.77 -19.18
N SER A 181 2.74 -1.25 -19.72
CA SER A 181 1.53 -1.98 -20.04
C SER A 181 1.88 -3.17 -20.92
N SER A 182 1.97 -4.36 -20.33
CA SER A 182 1.82 -5.59 -21.06
C SER A 182 0.36 -5.72 -21.45
N ASP A 183 0.12 -5.39 -22.71
CA ASP A 183 -1.12 -5.56 -23.44
C ASP A 183 -1.61 -7.02 -23.32
N SER A 184 -2.77 -7.20 -22.68
CA SER A 184 -3.58 -8.39 -22.84
C SER A 184 -5.04 -7.95 -22.92
N GLY A 185 -5.46 -7.64 -24.15
CA GLY A 185 -6.81 -7.82 -24.69
C GLY A 185 -7.98 -7.40 -23.81
N SER A 186 -8.54 -6.22 -24.09
CA SER A 186 -9.97 -5.88 -24.00
C SER A 186 -10.81 -6.72 -23.03
N ASP A 187 -10.82 -6.36 -21.74
CA ASP A 187 -11.82 -6.81 -20.77
C ASP A 187 -12.30 -5.61 -19.96
N CYS A 188 -13.02 -4.67 -20.59
CA CYS A 188 -13.97 -3.89 -19.80
C CYS A 188 -14.96 -4.91 -19.20
N PRO A 189 -15.16 -4.95 -17.87
CA PRO A 189 -16.22 -5.76 -17.29
C PRO A 189 -17.51 -5.50 -18.06
N PRO A 190 -18.35 -6.52 -18.30
CA PRO A 190 -19.65 -6.26 -18.88
C PRO A 190 -20.38 -5.39 -17.85
N TRP A 191 -20.52 -4.10 -18.16
CA TRP A 191 -21.19 -3.12 -17.34
C TRP A 191 -22.69 -3.10 -17.63
N ASP A 192 -23.47 -2.58 -16.70
CA ASP A 192 -24.90 -2.28 -16.83
C ASP A 192 -25.77 -3.52 -17.10
N ASN A 193 -25.37 -4.69 -16.58
CA ASN A 193 -26.09 -5.96 -16.74
C ASN A 193 -26.21 -6.74 -15.41
N ALA A 194 -26.88 -7.89 -15.45
CA ALA A 194 -27.16 -8.71 -14.28
C ALA A 194 -25.92 -9.38 -13.66
N GLU A 195 -24.85 -9.59 -14.44
CA GLU A 195 -23.58 -10.12 -13.93
C GLU A 195 -22.89 -9.10 -13.04
N GLU A 196 -22.96 -7.81 -13.36
CA GLU A 196 -22.46 -6.73 -12.51
C GLU A 196 -23.18 -6.72 -11.15
N VAL A 197 -24.51 -6.82 -11.14
CA VAL A 197 -25.30 -6.87 -9.89
C VAL A 197 -24.93 -8.10 -9.06
N SER A 198 -24.74 -9.25 -9.72
CA SER A 198 -24.31 -10.49 -9.07
C SER A 198 -22.90 -10.35 -8.47
N LEU A 199 -22.01 -9.63 -9.15
CA LEU A 199 -20.67 -9.32 -8.64
C LEU A 199 -20.73 -8.42 -7.41
N TRP A 200 -21.64 -7.44 -7.37
CA TRP A 200 -21.82 -6.59 -6.19
C TRP A 200 -22.20 -7.41 -4.97
N GLU A 201 -23.21 -8.29 -5.09
CA GLU A 201 -23.66 -9.17 -4.00
C GLU A 201 -22.53 -10.09 -3.52
N ALA A 202 -21.86 -10.78 -4.44
CA ALA A 202 -20.73 -11.65 -4.12
C ALA A 202 -19.58 -10.90 -3.44
N SER A 203 -19.33 -9.64 -3.83
CA SER A 203 -18.31 -8.80 -3.22
C SER A 203 -18.67 -8.44 -1.78
N ILE A 204 -19.91 -8.01 -1.54
CA ILE A 204 -20.40 -7.67 -0.19
C ILE A 204 -20.22 -8.86 0.75
N ASP A 205 -20.70 -10.04 0.35
CA ASP A 205 -20.59 -11.27 1.15
C ASP A 205 -19.15 -11.66 1.42
N TRP A 206 -18.29 -11.56 0.42
CA TRP A 206 -16.89 -11.90 0.57
C TRP A 206 -16.19 -10.97 1.55
N TRP A 207 -16.52 -9.67 1.61
CA TRP A 207 -15.83 -8.73 2.50
C TRP A 207 -16.25 -8.78 3.96
N VAL A 208 -17.26 -9.58 4.32
CA VAL A 208 -17.67 -9.77 5.71
C VAL A 208 -16.47 -10.21 6.56
N ASP A 209 -16.24 -9.45 7.63
CA ASP A 209 -15.14 -9.56 8.58
C ASP A 209 -13.73 -9.54 7.96
N LYS A 210 -13.57 -8.89 6.79
CA LYS A 210 -12.28 -8.76 6.10
C LYS A 210 -11.79 -7.32 6.00
N CYS A 211 -10.47 -7.16 6.11
CA CYS A 211 -9.81 -5.86 6.06
C CYS A 211 -9.32 -5.55 4.64
N GLY A 212 -10.02 -4.65 3.94
CA GLY A 212 -9.63 -4.16 2.61
C GLY A 212 -8.20 -3.63 2.56
N PHE A 213 -7.75 -2.95 3.62
CA PHE A 213 -6.38 -2.42 3.71
C PHE A 213 -5.30 -3.48 3.77
N CYS A 214 -5.53 -4.59 4.49
CA CYS A 214 -4.59 -5.69 4.53
C CYS A 214 -4.63 -6.48 3.21
N ALA A 215 -5.83 -6.75 2.70
CA ALA A 215 -6.02 -7.47 1.44
C ALA A 215 -5.38 -6.73 0.24
N GLY A 216 -5.55 -5.41 0.14
CA GLY A 216 -4.91 -4.60 -0.90
C GLY A 216 -3.37 -4.59 -0.85
N ARG A 217 -2.78 -4.96 0.30
CA ARG A 217 -1.34 -5.19 0.47
C ARG A 217 -0.90 -6.62 0.15
N GLY A 218 -1.79 -7.42 -0.42
CA GLY A 218 -1.54 -8.82 -0.76
C GLY A 218 -1.56 -9.77 0.44
N LEU A 219 -2.06 -9.32 1.61
CA LEU A 219 -2.24 -10.21 2.77
C LEU A 219 -3.50 -11.06 2.59
N ARG A 220 -3.51 -12.27 3.16
CA ARG A 220 -4.60 -13.23 2.98
C ARG A 220 -4.91 -14.03 4.23
N GLY A 221 -5.96 -14.85 4.18
CA GLY A 221 -6.31 -15.79 5.24
C GLY A 221 -6.62 -15.09 6.56
N SER A 222 -6.08 -15.59 7.68
CA SER A 222 -6.28 -15.01 9.00
C SER A 222 -5.78 -13.56 9.12
N TYR A 223 -4.79 -13.15 8.31
CA TYR A 223 -4.24 -11.80 8.33
C TYR A 223 -5.20 -10.73 7.79
N ILE A 224 -6.26 -11.13 7.09
CA ILE A 224 -7.31 -10.21 6.67
C ILE A 224 -8.59 -10.37 7.49
N LYS A 225 -8.72 -11.39 8.34
CA LYS A 225 -9.91 -11.67 9.17
C LYS A 225 -10.04 -10.72 10.37
N HIS A 226 -10.22 -9.44 10.07
CA HIS A 226 -10.53 -8.37 11.01
C HIS A 226 -11.13 -7.20 10.23
N THR A 227 -11.83 -6.30 10.90
CA THR A 227 -12.34 -5.08 10.27
C THR A 227 -11.23 -4.03 10.10
N LEU A 228 -11.40 -3.07 9.18
CA LEU A 228 -10.46 -1.96 8.99
C LEU A 228 -10.13 -1.26 10.32
N ARG A 229 -11.13 -1.09 11.19
CA ARG A 229 -11.01 -0.39 12.49
C ARG A 229 -10.23 -1.18 13.53
N GLN A 230 -10.21 -2.49 13.40
CA GLN A 230 -9.39 -3.39 14.23
C GLN A 230 -7.97 -3.56 13.66
N CYS A 231 -7.68 -3.03 12.48
CA CYS A 231 -6.40 -3.24 11.82
C CYS A 231 -5.24 -2.55 12.56
N GLU A 232 -4.33 -3.36 13.11
CA GLU A 232 -3.11 -2.89 13.76
C GLU A 232 -2.01 -2.48 12.76
N ARG A 233 -2.15 -2.85 11.48
CA ARG A 233 -1.17 -2.57 10.41
C ARG A 233 -1.29 -1.20 9.76
N GLY A 234 -2.10 -0.33 10.35
CA GLY A 234 -2.32 1.05 9.89
C GLY A 234 -3.72 1.31 9.34
N GLY A 235 -4.52 0.27 9.05
CA GLY A 235 -5.87 0.44 8.53
C GLY A 235 -6.77 1.26 9.45
N LYS A 236 -6.66 1.10 10.78
CA LYS A 236 -7.46 1.92 11.72
C LYS A 236 -7.15 3.42 11.63
N LYS A 237 -5.95 3.80 11.16
CA LYS A 237 -5.53 5.19 11.03
C LYS A 237 -6.15 5.85 9.79
N VAL A 238 -6.42 5.09 8.72
CA VAL A 238 -6.93 5.67 7.46
C VAL A 238 -8.38 6.16 7.58
N VAL A 239 -9.12 5.66 8.57
CA VAL A 239 -10.46 6.17 8.94
C VAL A 239 -10.42 7.64 9.36
N ARG A 240 -9.26 8.13 9.81
CA ARG A 240 -9.02 9.55 10.17
C ARG A 240 -8.12 10.26 9.15
N GLY A 241 -7.96 9.69 7.97
CA GLY A 241 -7.32 10.39 6.84
C GLY A 241 -8.35 11.21 6.07
N GLU A 242 -7.87 12.04 5.14
CA GLU A 242 -8.70 13.00 4.38
C GLU A 242 -9.97 12.35 3.78
N LEU A 243 -9.86 11.19 3.11
CA LEU A 243 -11.03 10.51 2.53
C LEU A 243 -11.96 9.93 3.60
N GLY A 244 -11.40 9.52 4.74
CA GLY A 244 -12.18 9.08 5.89
C GLY A 244 -12.94 10.24 6.54
N GLU A 245 -12.36 11.44 6.59
CA GLU A 245 -13.01 12.65 7.09
C GLU A 245 -14.16 13.08 6.18
N ALA A 246 -13.96 13.11 4.86
CA ALA A 246 -15.00 13.41 3.88
C ALA A 246 -16.22 12.46 4.02
N VAL A 247 -15.98 11.15 4.12
CA VAL A 247 -17.08 10.19 4.19
C VAL A 247 -17.74 10.13 5.57
N TYR A 248 -16.97 10.20 6.66
CA TYR A 248 -17.51 9.98 8.02
C TYR A 248 -17.85 11.26 8.80
N LEU A 249 -17.09 12.34 8.61
CA LEU A 249 -17.33 13.62 9.32
C LEU A 249 -18.23 14.53 8.50
N GLU A 250 -17.94 14.69 7.21
CA GLU A 250 -18.74 15.54 6.32
C GLU A 250 -19.99 14.81 5.80
N GLY A 251 -20.01 13.48 5.92
CA GLY A 251 -21.19 12.67 5.62
C GLY A 251 -21.41 12.47 4.13
N ILE A 252 -20.34 12.53 3.32
CA ILE A 252 -20.37 12.23 1.89
C ILE A 252 -20.46 10.72 1.72
N VAL A 253 -21.67 10.18 1.88
CA VAL A 253 -21.98 8.74 1.82
C VAL A 253 -22.99 8.43 0.73
N PRO A 254 -23.06 7.19 0.24
CA PRO A 254 -24.12 6.75 -0.66
C PRO A 254 -25.51 7.15 -0.14
N SER A 255 -26.26 7.87 -0.97
CA SER A 255 -27.60 8.37 -0.66
C SER A 255 -28.72 7.42 -1.09
N GLN A 256 -28.46 6.59 -2.10
CA GLN A 256 -29.39 5.59 -2.60
C GLN A 256 -29.18 4.25 -1.88
N GLY A 257 -30.28 3.63 -1.46
CA GLY A 257 -30.27 2.39 -0.67
C GLY A 257 -30.48 2.58 0.83
N CYS A 258 -30.11 1.56 1.59
CA CYS A 258 -30.38 1.48 3.02
C CYS A 258 -29.64 2.57 3.80
N ARG A 259 -30.37 3.42 4.52
CA ARG A 259 -29.79 4.50 5.34
C ARG A 259 -28.88 4.02 6.47
N SER A 260 -29.05 2.76 6.89
CA SER A 260 -28.24 2.14 7.92
C SER A 260 -26.98 1.52 7.34
N CYS A 261 -27.08 0.57 6.40
CA CYS A 261 -25.90 -0.12 5.87
C CYS A 261 -25.24 0.48 4.63
N ARG A 262 -25.88 1.48 4.00
CA ARG A 262 -25.43 2.17 2.78
C ARG A 262 -25.33 1.27 1.54
N LEU A 263 -25.83 0.06 1.62
CA LEU A 263 -25.96 -0.87 0.49
C LEU A 263 -27.28 -0.62 -0.26
N PRO A 264 -27.37 -1.02 -1.55
CA PRO A 264 -28.63 -1.11 -2.29
C PRO A 264 -29.75 -1.75 -1.46
N TYR A 265 -30.99 -1.30 -1.67
CA TYR A 265 -32.15 -1.86 -0.95
C TYR A 265 -32.32 -3.35 -1.24
N ASP A 266 -32.06 -3.76 -2.48
CA ASP A 266 -32.09 -5.14 -2.94
C ASP A 266 -31.12 -6.06 -2.17
N PHE A 267 -30.08 -5.50 -1.55
CA PHE A 267 -29.07 -6.24 -0.76
C PHE A 267 -29.24 -6.06 0.75
N CYS A 268 -30.38 -5.55 1.21
CA CYS A 268 -30.63 -5.31 2.62
C CYS A 268 -31.95 -5.93 3.07
N TYR A 269 -31.88 -6.97 3.90
CA TYR A 269 -33.06 -7.67 4.45
C TYR A 269 -34.02 -6.80 5.26
N SER A 270 -33.61 -5.58 5.62
CA SER A 270 -34.51 -4.62 6.26
C SER A 270 -35.56 -4.04 5.30
N TRP A 271 -35.38 -4.21 3.99
CA TRP A 271 -36.19 -3.62 2.93
C TRP A 271 -36.85 -4.68 2.07
N PHE A 272 -38.05 -4.37 1.58
CA PHE A 272 -38.76 -5.16 0.58
C PHE A 272 -39.53 -4.19 -0.33
N ARG A 273 -39.80 -4.62 -1.58
CA ARG A 273 -40.74 -3.91 -2.45
C ARG A 273 -42.14 -4.39 -2.18
N ASP A 274 -43.08 -3.46 -2.01
CA ASP A 274 -44.49 -3.79 -1.89
C ASP A 274 -45.15 -4.02 -3.26
N GLU A 275 -46.47 -4.22 -3.26
CA GLU A 275 -47.27 -4.47 -4.46
C GLU A 275 -47.30 -3.26 -5.43
N ASP A 276 -47.07 -2.05 -4.91
CA ASP A 276 -47.00 -0.81 -5.69
C ASP A 276 -45.57 -0.56 -6.25
N GLY A 277 -44.60 -1.40 -5.86
CA GLY A 277 -43.20 -1.29 -6.25
C GLY A 277 -42.38 -0.37 -5.34
N ASP A 278 -42.98 0.17 -4.27
CA ASP A 278 -42.34 1.08 -3.33
C ASP A 278 -41.51 0.30 -2.28
N TRP A 279 -40.37 0.89 -1.91
CA TRP A 279 -39.52 0.33 -0.86
C TRP A 279 -40.10 0.57 0.53
N LYS A 280 -40.41 -0.51 1.24
CA LYS A 280 -40.89 -0.48 2.63
C LYS A 280 -39.93 -1.20 3.56
N THR A 281 -39.83 -0.70 4.79
CA THR A 281 -39.06 -1.35 5.86
C THR A 281 -39.89 -2.44 6.53
N GLN A 282 -39.29 -3.58 6.86
CA GLN A 282 -39.96 -4.60 7.67
C GLN A 282 -40.32 -4.03 9.06
N THR A 283 -41.60 -3.80 9.33
CA THR A 283 -42.11 -3.04 10.49
C THR A 283 -42.18 -3.81 11.81
N ASN A 284 -41.97 -5.14 11.83
CA ASN A 284 -42.34 -5.98 12.97
C ASN A 284 -41.19 -6.45 13.87
N MET A 285 -39.94 -6.17 13.52
CA MET A 285 -38.77 -6.34 14.40
C MET A 285 -37.80 -5.20 14.11
N ARG A 286 -37.00 -4.77 15.10
CA ARG A 286 -35.98 -3.73 14.86
C ARG A 286 -35.20 -4.11 13.60
N PRO A 287 -35.30 -3.36 12.48
CA PRO A 287 -34.66 -3.76 11.25
C PRO A 287 -33.15 -3.82 11.49
N GLN A 288 -32.62 -5.04 11.51
CA GLN A 288 -31.19 -5.28 11.60
C GLN A 288 -30.72 -5.51 10.18
N CYS A 289 -29.88 -4.60 9.68
CA CYS A 289 -29.16 -4.86 8.44
C CYS A 289 -28.32 -6.12 8.62
N GLN A 290 -28.33 -7.00 7.61
CA GLN A 290 -27.47 -8.18 7.56
C GLN A 290 -25.99 -7.80 7.70
N TYR A 291 -25.61 -6.67 7.11
CA TYR A 291 -24.23 -6.20 7.07
C TYR A 291 -24.00 -5.01 7.99
N SER A 292 -22.76 -4.91 8.48
CA SER A 292 -22.29 -3.75 9.24
C SER A 292 -22.52 -2.44 8.47
N ASN A 293 -22.87 -1.38 9.19
CA ASN A 293 -23.07 -0.05 8.61
C ASN A 293 -21.84 0.61 7.99
N ARG A 294 -20.70 -0.06 8.10
CA ARG A 294 -19.41 0.41 7.64
C ARG A 294 -18.79 -0.52 6.60
N LEU A 295 -19.39 -1.66 6.29
CA LEU A 295 -18.76 -2.70 5.46
C LEU A 295 -18.28 -2.13 4.11
N LEU A 296 -19.19 -1.50 3.36
CA LEU A 296 -18.90 -0.93 2.04
C LEU A 296 -17.80 0.15 2.13
N ILE A 297 -18.02 1.14 3.00
CA ILE A 297 -17.13 2.30 3.14
C ILE A 297 -15.75 1.89 3.67
N ASP A 298 -15.68 1.13 4.77
CA ASP A 298 -14.40 0.70 5.37
C ASP A 298 -13.60 -0.18 4.38
N THR A 299 -14.26 -0.94 3.51
CA THR A 299 -13.56 -1.78 2.53
C THR A 299 -12.95 -0.94 1.41
N VAL A 300 -13.75 -0.08 0.76
CA VAL A 300 -13.27 0.81 -0.31
C VAL A 300 -12.20 1.75 0.20
N LEU A 301 -12.41 2.39 1.37
CA LEU A 301 -11.43 3.24 2.02
C LEU A 301 -10.14 2.46 2.35
N GLY A 302 -10.27 1.23 2.83
CA GLY A 302 -9.14 0.37 3.13
C GLY A 302 -8.29 0.08 1.90
N LEU A 303 -8.92 -0.30 0.79
CA LEU A 303 -8.24 -0.59 -0.49
C LEU A 303 -7.61 0.66 -1.09
N TYR A 304 -8.33 1.78 -1.10
CA TYR A 304 -7.81 3.07 -1.59
C TYR A 304 -6.56 3.53 -0.82
N CYS A 305 -6.58 3.42 0.51
CA CYS A 305 -5.47 3.86 1.36
C CYS A 305 -4.41 2.77 1.62
N CYS A 306 -4.49 1.60 0.99
CA CYS A 306 -3.58 0.49 1.30
C CYS A 306 -2.13 0.77 0.84
N GLY A 307 -1.91 1.75 -0.03
CA GLY A 307 -0.59 2.14 -0.52
C GLY A 307 -0.12 1.39 -1.77
N ASN A 308 -0.95 0.47 -2.29
CA ASN A 308 -0.81 -0.06 -3.65
C ASN A 308 -1.57 0.85 -4.61
N SER A 309 -0.84 1.56 -5.49
CA SER A 309 -1.43 2.59 -6.35
C SER A 309 -2.53 2.03 -7.26
N LYS A 310 -2.44 0.76 -7.70
CA LYS A 310 -3.41 0.16 -8.63
C LYS A 310 -4.87 0.31 -8.18
N PHE A 311 -5.15 0.15 -6.88
CA PHE A 311 -6.50 0.31 -6.35
C PHE A 311 -6.95 1.77 -6.33
N ARG A 312 -6.02 2.70 -6.11
CA ARG A 312 -6.29 4.14 -6.19
C ARG A 312 -6.49 4.57 -7.65
N ASP A 313 -5.60 4.15 -8.54
CA ASP A 313 -5.59 4.49 -9.96
C ASP A 313 -6.91 4.08 -10.62
N VAL A 314 -7.44 2.90 -10.33
CA VAL A 314 -8.78 2.47 -10.82
C VAL A 314 -9.91 3.41 -10.38
N ILE A 315 -9.88 3.94 -9.16
CA ILE A 315 -10.90 4.90 -8.70
C ILE A 315 -10.75 6.24 -9.42
N LEU A 316 -9.51 6.64 -9.69
CA LEU A 316 -9.19 7.92 -10.30
C LEU A 316 -9.38 7.93 -11.82
N ASP A 317 -9.11 6.84 -12.51
CA ASP A 317 -9.24 6.71 -13.96
C ASP A 317 -10.71 6.83 -14.42
N ASP A 318 -11.66 6.47 -13.56
CA ASP A 318 -13.09 6.63 -13.83
C ASP A 318 -13.62 8.06 -13.55
N MET A 319 -12.80 8.95 -12.98
CA MET A 319 -13.17 10.34 -12.69
C MET A 319 -12.82 11.27 -13.86
N VAL A 320 -13.72 12.21 -14.19
CA VAL A 320 -13.59 13.14 -15.32
C VAL A 320 -12.96 14.49 -14.91
N ASP A 321 -12.98 14.83 -13.62
CA ASP A 321 -12.66 16.16 -13.07
C ASP A 321 -11.35 16.24 -12.25
N GLU A 322 -10.98 17.45 -11.81
CA GLU A 322 -9.78 17.72 -11.01
C GLU A 322 -9.68 16.89 -9.73
N PHE A 323 -8.44 16.51 -9.39
CA PHE A 323 -8.15 15.61 -8.28
C PHE A 323 -8.08 16.34 -6.94
N ASP A 324 -9.18 16.29 -6.19
CA ASP A 324 -9.17 16.45 -4.74
C ASP A 324 -9.91 15.29 -4.03
N VAL A 325 -9.71 15.17 -2.72
CA VAL A 325 -10.23 14.05 -1.93
C VAL A 325 -11.76 14.13 -1.73
N GLU A 326 -12.32 15.34 -1.71
CA GLU A 326 -13.75 15.58 -1.60
C GLU A 326 -14.46 15.16 -2.89
N ALA A 327 -13.86 15.45 -4.05
CA ALA A 327 -14.30 15.01 -5.36
C ALA A 327 -14.31 13.47 -5.47
N VAL A 328 -13.28 12.79 -4.93
CA VAL A 328 -13.27 11.31 -4.85
C VAL A 328 -14.43 10.81 -4.00
N ALA A 329 -14.68 11.42 -2.84
CA ALA A 329 -15.80 11.04 -1.98
C ALA A 329 -17.15 11.26 -2.68
N CYS A 330 -17.32 12.41 -3.35
CA CYS A 330 -18.53 12.75 -4.11
C CYS A 330 -18.77 11.78 -5.26
N TYR A 331 -17.72 11.45 -6.02
CA TYR A 331 -17.78 10.46 -7.08
C TYR A 331 -18.26 9.11 -6.54
N LEU A 332 -17.60 8.58 -5.50
CA LEU A 332 -17.97 7.30 -4.90
C LEU A 332 -19.41 7.31 -4.34
N ALA A 333 -19.85 8.43 -3.75
CA ALA A 333 -21.21 8.57 -3.23
C ALA A 333 -22.27 8.75 -4.33
N SER A 334 -21.88 9.09 -5.57
CA SER A 334 -22.81 9.39 -6.64
C SER A 334 -23.68 8.18 -7.02
N PRO A 335 -24.95 8.39 -7.37
CA PRO A 335 -25.89 7.31 -7.64
C PRO A 335 -25.59 6.61 -8.96
N VAL A 336 -25.92 5.32 -9.02
CA VAL A 336 -25.91 4.53 -10.25
C VAL A 336 -27.08 3.55 -10.26
N THR A 337 -27.63 3.25 -11.43
CA THR A 337 -28.71 2.28 -11.59
C THR A 337 -28.29 1.23 -12.62
N VAL A 338 -28.29 -0.03 -12.22
CA VAL A 338 -27.86 -1.17 -13.06
C VAL A 338 -28.98 -2.18 -13.11
N VAL A 339 -29.57 -2.40 -14.30
CA VAL A 339 -30.69 -3.34 -14.52
C VAL A 339 -31.81 -3.17 -13.48
N GLY A 340 -32.14 -1.92 -13.13
CA GLY A 340 -33.20 -1.61 -12.17
C GLY A 340 -32.83 -1.74 -10.69
N VAL A 341 -31.57 -2.06 -10.38
CA VAL A 341 -31.00 -2.01 -9.02
C VAL A 341 -30.34 -0.66 -8.79
N GLU A 342 -30.79 0.04 -7.76
CA GLU A 342 -30.28 1.36 -7.36
C GLU A 342 -29.11 1.22 -6.38
N GLY A 343 -27.99 1.86 -6.70
CA GLY A 343 -26.77 1.81 -5.90
C GLY A 343 -25.97 3.10 -5.99
N SER A 344 -24.66 2.98 -5.76
CA SER A 344 -23.69 4.08 -5.86
C SER A 344 -22.45 3.63 -6.62
N GLN A 345 -21.65 4.58 -7.11
CA GLN A 345 -20.35 4.26 -7.68
C GLN A 345 -19.48 3.49 -6.67
N MET A 346 -19.63 3.72 -5.36
CA MET A 346 -18.90 2.98 -4.34
C MET A 346 -19.12 1.46 -4.38
N ILE A 347 -20.35 0.98 -4.62
CA ILE A 347 -20.60 -0.47 -4.73
C ILE A 347 -20.09 -1.03 -6.08
N ARG A 348 -20.19 -0.24 -7.15
CA ARG A 348 -19.58 -0.57 -8.45
C ARG A 348 -18.07 -0.72 -8.33
N THR A 349 -17.41 0.30 -7.77
CA THR A 349 -15.99 0.30 -7.45
C THR A 349 -15.63 -0.87 -6.56
N LEU A 350 -16.41 -1.18 -5.51
CA LEU A 350 -16.14 -2.35 -4.67
C LEU A 350 -16.07 -3.64 -5.51
N GLY A 351 -16.96 -3.84 -6.46
CA GLY A 351 -16.93 -4.99 -7.37
C GLY A 351 -15.62 -5.10 -8.15
N VAL A 352 -15.16 -3.98 -8.74
CA VAL A 352 -13.88 -3.94 -9.48
C VAL A 352 -12.69 -4.25 -8.57
N LEU A 353 -12.59 -3.56 -7.44
CA LEU A 353 -11.47 -3.76 -6.52
C LEU A 353 -11.47 -5.18 -5.93
N THR A 354 -12.65 -5.78 -5.76
CA THR A 354 -12.77 -7.17 -5.30
C THR A 354 -12.24 -8.15 -6.33
N ARG A 355 -12.57 -7.97 -7.62
CA ARG A 355 -11.98 -8.78 -8.71
C ARG A 355 -10.46 -8.67 -8.72
N MET A 356 -9.92 -7.46 -8.61
CA MET A 356 -8.47 -7.26 -8.54
C MET A 356 -7.83 -8.02 -7.37
N VAL A 357 -8.51 -8.09 -6.22
CA VAL A 357 -8.07 -8.89 -5.07
C VAL A 357 -8.18 -10.39 -5.37
N TRP A 358 -9.27 -10.87 -5.97
CA TRP A 358 -9.45 -12.28 -6.32
C TRP A 358 -8.49 -12.76 -7.40
N ASP A 359 -8.23 -11.98 -8.44
CA ASP A 359 -7.26 -12.30 -9.50
C ASP A 359 -5.83 -12.30 -8.96
N SER A 360 -5.62 -11.59 -7.85
CA SER A 360 -4.38 -11.61 -7.09
C SER A 360 -4.31 -12.76 -6.09
N ILE A 361 -5.36 -13.61 -5.94
CA ILE A 361 -5.43 -14.79 -5.05
C ILE A 361 -5.07 -16.06 -5.79
#